data_AF-A0A929UJQ6-F1
#
_entry.id   AF-A0A929UJQ6-F1
#
_cell.length_a   1.000
_cell.length_b   1.000
_cell.length_c   1.000
_cell.angle_alpha   90.00
_cell.angle_beta   90.00
_cell.angle_gamma   90.00
#
_symmetry.space_group_name_H-M   'P 1'
#
loop_
_entity.id
_entity.type
_entity.pdbx_description
1 polymer ?
#
loop_
_entity_poly.entity_id
_entity_poly.type
_entity_poly.pdbx_seq_one_letter_code
_entity_poly.pdbx_strand_id
1 'polypeptide(L)'
;MRIFFDTEFTGLRKDTTLISIGLVAESGDKFYAEFTDYDETKCDDWIRHNVLGNLFLYHVKETPDEKTLYMIDTKDGIACELNNWLQKFYSIEFVSDVCHYDMVLLIDLLSYGGTAFDLPAKIPAVCHDLNQDIARHYGISDEKAFDMSREDLVKDLCDKEIEGRKHNALYDAEVIKAIFDEIGTK
;
A
#
# COMPACT_ATOMS: atom_id res chain seq x y z
N MET A 1 -13.42 5.53 -8.33
CA MET A 1 -12.84 5.86 -7.03
C MET A 1 -11.41 5.38 -7.08
N ARG A 2 -10.44 6.26 -6.90
CA ARG A 2 -9.04 5.82 -6.80
C ARG A 2 -8.77 5.30 -5.40
N ILE A 3 -8.00 4.22 -5.33
CA ILE A 3 -7.53 3.63 -4.08
C ILE A 3 -6.01 3.54 -4.19
N PHE A 4 -5.35 4.33 -3.37
CA PHE A 4 -3.89 4.36 -3.23
C PHE A 4 -3.51 3.30 -2.22
N PHE A 5 -2.52 2.48 -2.52
CA PHE A 5 -2.12 1.43 -1.59
C PHE A 5 -0.64 1.10 -1.67
N ASP A 6 -0.16 0.55 -0.57
CA ASP A 6 1.19 0.02 -0.40
C ASP A 6 1.13 -1.24 0.46
N THR A 7 2.14 -2.10 0.35
CA THR A 7 2.27 -3.29 1.18
C THR A 7 3.69 -3.44 1.71
N GLU A 8 3.79 -3.88 2.96
CA GLU A 8 5.04 -4.38 3.49
C GLU A 8 5.02 -5.90 3.49
N PHE A 9 6.13 -6.53 3.14
CA PHE A 9 6.21 -7.98 2.96
C PHE A 9 7.59 -8.52 3.30
N THR A 10 7.69 -9.84 3.47
CA THR A 10 8.89 -10.52 3.97
C THR A 10 10.09 -10.52 3.00
N GLY A 11 10.12 -9.67 1.97
CA GLY A 11 11.26 -9.45 1.07
C GLY A 11 10.94 -9.57 -0.43
N LEU A 12 11.87 -9.10 -1.27
CA LEU A 12 11.76 -9.06 -2.74
C LEU A 12 12.02 -10.43 -3.39
N ARG A 13 11.10 -11.37 -3.16
CA ARG A 13 11.16 -12.72 -3.74
C ARG A 13 9.75 -13.27 -3.95
N LYS A 14 9.65 -14.27 -4.82
CA LYS A 14 8.36 -14.84 -5.26
C LYS A 14 7.51 -15.40 -4.11
N ASP A 15 8.12 -15.97 -3.07
CA ASP A 15 7.45 -16.63 -1.95
C ASP A 15 7.38 -15.72 -0.70
N THR A 16 7.31 -14.42 -0.92
CA THR A 16 7.11 -13.43 0.14
C THR A 16 5.68 -13.49 0.71
N THR A 17 5.52 -12.99 1.92
CA THR A 17 4.24 -12.96 2.66
C THR A 17 3.99 -11.55 3.17
N LEU A 18 2.74 -11.10 3.11
CA LEU A 18 2.33 -9.78 3.60
C LEU A 18 2.58 -9.65 5.11
N ILE A 19 3.20 -8.55 5.51
CA ILE A 19 3.41 -8.12 6.89
C ILE A 19 2.36 -7.05 7.24
N SER A 20 2.12 -6.09 6.36
CA SER A 20 1.06 -5.10 6.50
C SER A 20 0.57 -4.60 5.14
N ILE A 21 -0.61 -3.98 5.14
CA ILE A 21 -1.21 -3.34 3.97
C ILE A 21 -1.90 -2.05 4.38
N GLY A 22 -1.70 -0.99 3.61
CA GLY A 22 -2.36 0.30 3.79
C GLY A 22 -3.08 0.71 2.51
N LEU A 23 -4.31 1.19 2.65
CA LEU A 23 -5.10 1.73 1.56
C LEU A 23 -5.73 3.06 1.95
N VAL A 24 -5.70 4.01 1.02
CA VAL A 24 -6.31 5.33 1.15
C VAL A 24 -7.20 5.56 -0.07
N ALA A 25 -8.50 5.71 0.15
CA ALA A 25 -9.41 6.09 -0.92
C ALA A 25 -9.28 7.59 -1.23
N GLU A 26 -9.58 7.97 -2.46
CA GLU A 26 -9.68 9.38 -2.89
C GLU A 26 -10.64 10.20 -2.01
N SER A 27 -11.69 9.56 -1.45
CA SER A 27 -12.63 10.15 -0.48
C SER A 27 -12.04 10.40 0.91
N GLY A 28 -10.85 9.85 1.20
CA GLY A 28 -10.18 9.90 2.50
C GLY A 28 -10.58 8.78 3.46
N ASP A 29 -11.37 7.80 3.03
CA ASP A 29 -11.56 6.56 3.80
C ASP A 29 -10.25 5.76 3.79
N LYS A 30 -9.86 5.21 4.94
CA LYS A 30 -8.59 4.48 5.09
C LYS A 30 -8.82 3.06 5.58
N PHE A 31 -7.94 2.16 5.18
CA PHE A 31 -7.85 0.80 5.67
C PHE A 31 -6.38 0.50 5.97
N TYR A 32 -6.11 -0.03 7.15
CA TYR A 32 -4.76 -0.48 7.50
C TYR A 32 -4.84 -1.78 8.29
N ALA A 33 -4.02 -2.75 7.90
CA ALA A 33 -3.98 -4.03 8.57
C ALA A 33 -2.56 -4.58 8.72
N GLU A 34 -2.34 -5.33 9.81
CA GLU A 34 -1.09 -6.02 10.10
C GLU A 34 -1.35 -7.52 10.25
N PHE A 35 -0.56 -8.31 9.53
CA PHE A 35 -0.73 -9.75 9.46
C PHE A 35 -0.04 -10.41 10.65
N THR A 36 -0.64 -11.47 11.18
CA THR A 36 -0.10 -12.25 12.33
C THR A 36 0.47 -13.61 11.91
N ASP A 37 0.29 -13.97 10.64
CA ASP A 37 0.63 -15.27 10.06
C ASP A 37 1.63 -15.16 8.91
N TYR A 38 2.37 -14.05 8.84
CA TYR A 38 3.50 -13.90 7.92
C TYR A 38 4.67 -14.79 8.33
N ASP A 39 5.49 -15.17 7.34
CA ASP A 39 6.62 -16.06 7.57
C ASP A 39 7.82 -15.28 8.14
N GLU A 40 7.86 -15.15 9.47
CA GLU A 40 8.95 -14.50 10.20
C GLU A 40 10.34 -15.08 9.91
N THR A 41 10.42 -16.35 9.49
CA THR A 41 11.72 -17.00 9.20
C THR A 41 12.38 -16.40 7.97
N LYS A 42 11.60 -15.70 7.15
CA LYS A 42 12.05 -15.05 5.93
C LYS A 42 12.38 -13.55 6.11
N CYS A 43 12.13 -12.98 7.29
CA CYS A 43 12.49 -11.60 7.60
C CYS A 43 14.00 -11.48 7.89
N ASP A 44 14.71 -10.79 7.01
CA ASP A 44 16.11 -10.41 7.23
C ASP A 44 16.26 -9.28 8.25
N ASP A 45 17.51 -8.90 8.55
CA ASP A 45 17.80 -7.85 9.53
C ASP A 45 17.25 -6.48 9.11
N TRP A 46 17.18 -6.22 7.80
CA TRP A 46 16.64 -4.96 7.27
C TRP A 46 15.13 -4.88 7.53
N ILE A 47 14.37 -5.94 7.25
CA ILE A 47 12.93 -6.03 7.49
C ILE A 47 12.64 -5.94 8.99
N ARG A 48 13.40 -6.67 9.81
CA ARG A 48 13.23 -6.65 11.27
C ARG A 48 13.41 -5.24 11.85
N HIS A 49 14.32 -4.45 11.31
CA HIS A 49 14.61 -3.11 11.81
C HIS A 49 13.66 -2.05 11.24
N ASN A 50 13.42 -2.06 9.93
CA ASN A 50 12.72 -0.97 9.24
C ASN A 50 11.21 -1.22 9.11
N VAL A 51 10.75 -2.47 9.04
CA VAL A 51 9.32 -2.78 8.87
C VAL A 51 8.69 -3.14 10.21
N LEU A 52 9.20 -4.20 10.85
CA LEU A 52 8.61 -4.70 12.10
C LEU A 52 8.67 -3.66 13.23
N GLY A 53 9.70 -2.81 13.23
CA GLY A 53 9.84 -1.69 14.16
C GLY A 53 8.78 -0.60 14.01
N ASN A 54 8.03 -0.57 12.92
CA ASN A 54 7.03 0.46 12.60
C ASN A 54 5.57 -0.05 12.66
N LEU A 55 5.36 -1.32 13.00
CA LEU A 55 4.01 -1.89 13.17
C LEU A 55 3.37 -1.43 14.48
N PHE A 56 2.10 -1.03 14.41
CA PHE A 56 1.27 -0.66 15.56
C PHE A 56 1.04 -1.82 16.51
N LEU A 57 1.12 -3.08 16.06
CA LEU A 57 1.18 -4.28 16.91
C LEU A 57 2.22 -4.14 18.03
N TYR A 58 3.34 -3.48 17.73
CA TYR A 58 4.42 -3.24 18.70
C TYR A 58 4.35 -1.84 19.34
N HIS A 59 3.47 -0.95 18.86
CA HIS A 59 3.25 0.41 19.37
C HIS A 59 1.80 0.62 19.82
N VAL A 60 1.44 0.02 20.96
CA VAL A 60 0.08 -0.03 21.58
C VAL A 60 -0.58 1.35 21.85
N LYS A 61 0.05 2.48 21.51
CA LYS A 61 -0.38 3.83 21.92
C LYS A 61 -0.86 4.75 20.81
N GLU A 62 -0.74 4.36 19.54
CA GLU A 62 -1.21 5.17 18.43
C GLU A 62 -2.37 4.43 17.76
N THR A 63 -3.61 4.84 18.05
CA THR A 63 -4.77 4.35 17.29
C THR A 63 -4.93 5.23 16.06
N PRO A 64 -5.16 4.65 14.87
CA PRO A 64 -5.42 5.43 13.67
C PRO A 64 -6.65 6.36 13.82
N ASP A 65 -6.74 7.36 12.95
CA ASP A 65 -7.84 8.34 12.97
C ASP A 65 -9.23 7.67 12.80
N GLU A 66 -10.32 8.40 13.11
CA GLU A 66 -11.69 7.87 13.05
C GLU A 66 -12.13 7.37 11.65
N LYS A 67 -11.43 7.78 10.58
CA LYS A 67 -11.70 7.34 9.21
C LYS A 67 -10.93 6.10 8.82
N THR A 68 -10.05 5.62 9.69
CA THR A 68 -9.20 4.47 9.45
C THR A 68 -9.80 3.23 10.07
N LEU A 69 -10.17 2.27 9.22
CA LEU A 69 -10.41 0.91 9.68
C LEU A 69 -9.06 0.25 9.94
N TYR A 70 -8.77 -0.04 11.20
CA TYR A 70 -7.55 -0.69 11.63
C TYR A 70 -7.82 -2.09 12.17
N MET A 71 -7.01 -3.07 11.77
CA MET A 71 -7.08 -4.42 12.32
C MET A 71 -5.72 -5.14 12.35
N ILE A 72 -5.61 -6.07 13.29
CA ILE A 72 -4.53 -7.06 13.34
C ILE A 72 -5.20 -8.43 13.29
N ASP A 73 -4.88 -9.25 12.29
CA ASP A 73 -5.49 -10.57 12.14
C ASP A 73 -4.60 -11.49 11.27
N THR A 74 -5.08 -12.69 11.00
CA THR A 74 -4.58 -13.61 9.97
C THR A 74 -4.93 -13.11 8.57
N LYS A 75 -4.26 -13.67 7.55
CA LYS A 75 -4.50 -13.35 6.15
C LYS A 75 -5.98 -13.50 5.76
N ASP A 76 -6.64 -14.57 6.20
CA ASP A 76 -8.05 -14.82 5.87
C ASP A 76 -8.99 -13.79 6.52
N GLY A 77 -8.72 -13.39 7.76
CA GLY A 77 -9.47 -12.34 8.47
C GLY A 77 -9.34 -10.99 7.77
N ILE A 78 -8.12 -10.60 7.42
CA ILE A 78 -7.83 -9.35 6.69
C ILE A 78 -8.45 -9.39 5.30
N ALA A 79 -8.36 -10.52 4.57
CA ALA A 79 -8.97 -10.68 3.26
C ALA A 79 -10.49 -10.48 3.29
N CYS A 80 -11.15 -11.00 4.32
CA CYS A 80 -12.60 -10.82 4.54
C CYS A 80 -12.96 -9.35 4.74
N GLU A 81 -12.29 -8.69 5.68
CA GLU A 81 -12.63 -7.31 6.03
C GLU A 81 -12.24 -6.33 4.91
N LEU A 82 -11.12 -6.55 4.22
CA LEU A 82 -10.73 -5.73 3.08
C LEU A 82 -11.73 -5.88 1.92
N ASN A 83 -12.18 -7.10 1.62
CA ASN A 83 -13.22 -7.32 0.61
C ASN A 83 -14.51 -6.57 0.96
N ASN A 84 -14.91 -6.56 2.24
CA ASN A 84 -16.07 -5.83 2.75
C ASN A 84 -15.87 -4.31 2.65
N TRP A 85 -14.68 -3.81 3.03
CA TRP A 85 -14.34 -2.40 2.96
C TRP A 85 -14.41 -1.89 1.52
N LEU A 86 -13.87 -2.65 0.57
CA LEU A 86 -13.94 -2.36 -0.87
C LEU A 86 -15.39 -2.42 -1.42
N GLN A 87 -16.34 -3.04 -0.70
CA GLN A 87 -17.71 -3.12 -1.18
C GLN A 87 -18.40 -1.75 -1.29
N LYS A 88 -17.94 -0.77 -0.51
CA LYS A 88 -18.47 0.60 -0.45
C LYS A 88 -18.28 1.37 -1.77
N PHE A 89 -17.33 0.96 -2.61
CA PHE A 89 -16.98 1.65 -3.85
C PHE A 89 -17.61 0.96 -5.07
N TYR A 90 -18.17 1.77 -5.97
CA TYR A 90 -18.86 1.30 -7.18
C TYR A 90 -17.89 0.84 -8.29
N SER A 91 -16.82 1.59 -8.49
CA SER A 91 -15.74 1.29 -9.43
C SER A 91 -14.41 1.71 -8.81
N ILE A 92 -13.42 0.83 -8.93
CA ILE A 92 -12.12 0.95 -8.27
C ILE A 92 -11.03 1.06 -9.34
N GLU A 93 -10.14 2.02 -9.13
CA GLU A 93 -8.87 2.15 -9.84
C GLU A 93 -7.77 2.12 -8.78
N PHE A 94 -6.89 1.12 -8.85
CA PHE A 94 -5.79 1.01 -7.91
C PHE A 94 -4.59 1.80 -8.39
N VAL A 95 -3.97 2.54 -7.49
CA VAL A 95 -2.72 3.27 -7.71
C VAL A 95 -1.73 2.85 -6.64
N SER A 96 -0.51 2.53 -7.04
CA SER A 96 0.59 2.21 -6.13
C SER A 96 1.92 2.67 -6.77
N ASP A 97 3.04 2.52 -6.09
CA ASP A 97 4.36 2.97 -6.55
C ASP A 97 5.27 1.76 -6.74
N VAL A 98 5.79 1.56 -7.96
CA VAL A 98 6.56 0.35 -8.30
C VAL A 98 5.76 -0.94 -8.01
N CYS A 99 4.50 -0.92 -8.40
CA CYS A 99 3.40 -1.71 -7.83
C CYS A 99 3.42 -3.24 -8.06
N HIS A 100 4.47 -3.80 -8.63
CA HIS A 100 4.46 -5.16 -9.15
C HIS A 100 4.31 -6.22 -8.05
N TYR A 101 5.01 -6.06 -6.93
CA TYR A 101 4.90 -6.96 -5.78
C TYR A 101 3.57 -6.72 -5.05
N ASP A 102 3.26 -5.46 -4.77
CA ASP A 102 2.06 -5.03 -4.05
C ASP A 102 0.79 -5.53 -4.74
N MET A 103 0.71 -5.37 -6.05
CA MET A 103 -0.48 -5.77 -6.81
C MET A 103 -0.65 -7.29 -6.82
N VAL A 104 0.43 -8.07 -6.97
CA VAL A 104 0.34 -9.54 -6.92
C VAL A 104 -0.11 -10.01 -5.52
N LEU A 105 0.42 -9.39 -4.46
CA LEU A 105 0.03 -9.70 -3.08
C LEU A 105 -1.40 -9.28 -2.76
N LEU A 106 -1.86 -8.14 -3.28
CA LEU A 106 -3.25 -7.70 -3.16
C LEU A 106 -4.20 -8.67 -3.87
N ILE A 107 -3.84 -9.15 -5.07
CA ILE A 107 -4.64 -10.15 -5.80
C ILE A 107 -4.74 -11.44 -4.99
N ASP A 108 -3.60 -11.95 -4.51
CA ASP A 108 -3.53 -13.17 -3.68
C ASP A 108 -4.36 -13.02 -2.39
N LEU A 109 -4.32 -11.86 -1.75
CA LEU A 109 -5.14 -11.56 -0.57
C LEU A 109 -6.65 -11.55 -0.91
N LEU A 110 -7.06 -10.76 -1.89
CA LEU A 110 -8.48 -10.56 -2.21
C LEU A 110 -9.15 -11.80 -2.81
N SER A 111 -8.37 -12.68 -3.43
CA SER A 111 -8.83 -13.95 -3.99
C SER A 111 -8.71 -15.14 -3.01
N TYR A 112 -8.31 -14.91 -1.76
CA TYR A 112 -8.07 -15.96 -0.76
C TYR A 112 -7.09 -17.04 -1.25
N GLY A 113 -5.97 -16.62 -1.83
CA GLY A 113 -4.96 -17.53 -2.40
C GLY A 113 -5.30 -18.10 -3.77
N GLY A 114 -6.33 -17.54 -4.42
CA GLY A 114 -6.73 -17.89 -5.78
C GLY A 114 -5.91 -17.17 -6.85
N THR A 115 -6.58 -16.83 -7.94
CA THR A 115 -6.00 -16.17 -9.11
C THR A 115 -6.69 -14.83 -9.36
N ALA A 116 -6.13 -14.04 -10.30
CA ALA A 116 -6.77 -12.83 -10.77
C ALA A 116 -8.20 -13.05 -11.33
N PHE A 117 -8.55 -14.26 -11.77
CA PHE A 117 -9.90 -14.60 -12.23
C PHE A 117 -10.91 -14.78 -11.09
N ASP A 118 -10.42 -14.99 -9.87
CA ASP A 118 -11.24 -15.21 -8.67
C ASP A 118 -11.53 -13.89 -7.92
N LEU A 119 -11.00 -12.77 -8.42
CA LEU A 119 -11.32 -11.45 -7.88
C LEU A 119 -12.81 -11.12 -8.06
N PRO A 120 -13.42 -10.40 -7.10
CA PRO A 120 -14.76 -9.85 -7.27
C PRO A 120 -14.86 -9.02 -8.56
N ALA A 121 -15.97 -9.13 -9.29
CA ALA A 121 -16.13 -8.56 -10.64
C ALA A 121 -15.84 -7.06 -10.79
N LYS A 122 -15.90 -6.28 -9.71
CA LYS A 122 -15.62 -4.83 -9.70
C LYS A 122 -14.16 -4.47 -9.39
N ILE A 123 -13.35 -5.45 -9.05
CA ILE A 123 -11.95 -5.29 -8.68
C ILE A 123 -11.12 -5.65 -9.90
N PRO A 124 -10.51 -4.66 -10.59
CA PRO A 124 -9.68 -4.96 -11.74
C PRO A 124 -8.35 -5.56 -11.30
N ALA A 125 -7.85 -6.54 -12.05
CA ALA A 125 -6.49 -7.06 -11.91
C ALA A 125 -5.46 -6.15 -12.61
N VAL A 126 -5.57 -4.83 -12.43
CA VAL A 126 -4.63 -3.83 -12.94
C VAL A 126 -4.39 -2.75 -11.90
N CYS A 127 -3.16 -2.23 -11.88
CA CYS A 127 -2.75 -1.13 -11.02
C CYS A 127 -2.00 -0.09 -11.85
N HIS A 128 -2.30 1.18 -11.61
CA HIS A 128 -1.57 2.31 -12.16
C HIS A 128 -0.31 2.57 -11.33
N ASP A 129 0.83 2.72 -12.00
CA ASP A 129 2.14 2.85 -11.34
C ASP A 129 2.59 4.32 -11.29
N LEU A 130 2.65 4.87 -10.07
CA LEU A 130 3.05 6.25 -9.80
C LEU A 130 4.47 6.57 -10.29
N ASN A 131 5.40 5.60 -10.25
CA ASN A 131 6.78 5.82 -10.69
C ASN A 131 6.83 6.28 -12.15
N GLN A 132 5.94 5.76 -12.99
CA GLN A 132 5.84 6.16 -14.40
C GLN A 132 5.31 7.58 -14.56
N ASP A 133 4.40 8.02 -13.69
CA ASP A 133 3.91 9.41 -13.68
C ASP A 133 5.01 10.37 -13.24
N ILE A 134 5.79 10.01 -12.22
CA ILE A 134 6.99 10.76 -11.81
C ILE A 134 7.97 10.88 -12.99
N ALA A 135 8.29 9.77 -13.65
CA ALA A 135 9.20 9.76 -14.80
C ALA A 135 8.73 10.70 -15.93
N ARG A 136 7.43 10.64 -16.27
CA ARG A 136 6.81 11.50 -17.28
C ARG A 136 6.83 12.98 -16.87
N HIS A 137 6.47 13.29 -15.63
CA HIS A 137 6.39 14.65 -15.13
C HIS A 137 7.74 15.37 -15.21
N TYR A 138 8.81 14.70 -14.78
CA TYR A 138 10.16 15.28 -14.78
C TYR A 138 10.92 15.08 -16.11
N GLY A 139 10.35 14.36 -17.08
CA GLY A 139 11.02 14.06 -18.35
C GLY A 139 12.28 13.21 -18.18
N ILE A 140 12.26 12.27 -17.24
CA ILE A 140 13.37 11.38 -16.89
C ILE A 140 13.00 9.91 -17.18
N SER A 141 13.97 9.00 -17.05
CA SER A 141 13.72 7.56 -17.17
C SER A 141 13.07 6.99 -15.90
N ASP A 142 12.37 5.87 -16.03
CA ASP A 142 11.77 5.14 -14.91
C ASP A 142 12.81 4.76 -13.84
N GLU A 143 14.04 4.44 -14.24
CA GLU A 143 15.18 4.18 -13.35
C GLU A 143 15.54 5.42 -12.51
N LYS A 144 15.59 6.60 -13.13
CA LYS A 144 15.89 7.84 -12.41
C LYS A 144 14.74 8.23 -11.49
N ALA A 145 13.50 8.03 -11.92
CA ALA A 145 12.33 8.26 -11.09
C ALA A 145 12.34 7.32 -9.88
N PHE A 146 12.74 6.06 -10.06
CA PHE A 146 12.82 5.06 -8.99
C PHE A 146 13.78 5.50 -7.86
N ASP A 147 14.91 6.12 -8.20
CA ASP A 147 15.90 6.58 -7.21
C ASP A 147 15.50 7.89 -6.49
N MET A 148 14.39 8.54 -6.88
CA MET A 148 13.93 9.77 -6.22
C MET A 148 13.27 9.48 -4.87
N SER A 149 13.57 10.31 -3.89
CA SER A 149 12.91 10.29 -2.58
C SER A 149 11.46 10.75 -2.72
N ARG A 150 10.51 9.88 -2.36
CA ARG A 150 9.07 10.20 -2.42
C ARG A 150 8.71 11.26 -1.38
N GLU A 151 9.37 11.24 -0.22
CA GLU A 151 9.17 12.25 0.81
C GLU A 151 9.69 13.63 0.38
N ASP A 152 10.83 13.69 -0.32
CA ASP A 152 11.32 14.96 -0.88
C ASP A 152 10.39 15.45 -2.00
N LEU A 153 9.87 14.54 -2.83
CA LEU A 153 8.84 14.88 -3.83
C LEU A 153 7.57 15.46 -3.18
N VAL A 154 7.09 14.89 -2.08
CA VAL A 154 5.92 15.46 -1.35
C VAL A 154 6.24 16.86 -0.84
N LYS A 155 7.43 17.09 -0.29
CA LYS A 155 7.83 18.43 0.18
C LYS A 155 7.87 19.44 -0.97
N ASP A 156 8.47 19.05 -2.08
CA ASP A 156 8.66 19.91 -3.25
C ASP A 156 7.34 20.20 -3.98
N LEU A 157 6.44 19.22 -4.08
CA LEU A 157 5.19 19.33 -4.85
C LEU A 157 4.04 19.89 -4.02
N CYS A 158 3.95 19.54 -2.74
CA CYS A 158 2.77 19.81 -1.92
C CYS A 158 2.96 20.87 -0.82
N ASP A 159 4.19 21.36 -0.59
CA ASP A 159 4.55 22.28 0.52
C ASP A 159 4.00 21.81 1.89
N LYS A 160 3.97 20.49 2.09
CA LYS A 160 3.49 19.84 3.30
C LYS A 160 4.37 18.64 3.64
N GLU A 161 4.42 18.30 4.93
CA GLU A 161 4.94 17.01 5.38
C GLU A 161 3.76 16.11 5.75
N ILE A 162 3.84 14.84 5.38
CA ILE A 162 2.89 13.84 5.86
C ILE A 162 3.44 13.32 7.19
N GLU A 163 2.65 13.40 8.25
CA GLU A 163 2.99 12.84 9.54
C GLU A 163 2.89 11.31 9.47
N GLY A 164 3.91 10.61 9.96
CA GLY A 164 3.91 9.16 10.01
C GLY A 164 5.31 8.59 10.05
N ARG A 165 5.41 7.27 9.87
CA ARG A 165 6.68 6.54 9.86
C ARG A 165 6.84 5.87 8.51
N LYS A 166 7.94 6.15 7.83
CA LYS A 166 8.37 5.45 6.62
C LYS A 166 8.40 3.94 6.86
N HIS A 167 8.04 3.14 5.86
CA HIS A 167 7.91 1.68 5.97
C HIS A 167 6.73 1.25 6.85
N ASN A 168 5.68 2.06 6.80
CA ASN A 168 4.36 1.74 7.31
C ASN A 168 3.43 1.88 6.12
N ALA A 169 2.83 0.76 5.69
CA ALA A 169 2.07 0.72 4.46
C ALA A 169 0.92 1.77 4.37
N LEU A 170 0.35 2.23 5.50
CA LEU A 170 -0.64 3.32 5.45
C LEU A 170 0.00 4.67 5.16
N TYR A 171 1.13 4.96 5.80
CA TYR A 171 1.90 6.18 5.53
C TYR A 171 2.36 6.22 4.08
N ASP A 172 2.91 5.13 3.58
CA ASP A 172 3.41 5.04 2.21
C ASP A 172 2.24 5.20 1.21
N ALA A 173 1.06 4.63 1.47
CA ALA A 173 -0.15 4.89 0.69
C ALA A 173 -0.61 6.36 0.71
N GLU A 174 -0.45 7.08 1.83
CA GLU A 174 -0.73 8.53 1.90
C GLU A 174 0.27 9.36 1.08
N VAL A 175 1.55 8.97 1.09
CA VAL A 175 2.61 9.57 0.26
C VAL A 175 2.29 9.38 -1.22
N ILE A 176 1.95 8.15 -1.64
CA ILE A 176 1.55 7.84 -3.02
C ILE A 176 0.38 8.73 -3.45
N LYS A 177 -0.66 8.82 -2.62
CA LYS A 177 -1.81 9.70 -2.89
C LYS A 177 -1.41 11.15 -3.05
N ALA A 178 -0.58 11.68 -2.14
CA ALA A 178 -0.21 13.09 -2.17
C ALA A 178 0.57 13.46 -3.43
N ILE A 179 1.51 12.63 -3.87
CA ILE A 179 2.23 12.85 -5.12
C ILE A 179 1.27 12.73 -6.32
N PHE A 180 0.44 11.68 -6.35
CA PHE A 180 -0.49 11.45 -7.44
C PHE A 180 -1.50 12.60 -7.61
N ASP A 181 -1.99 13.18 -6.52
CA ASP A 181 -2.94 14.30 -6.58
C ASP A 181 -2.35 15.52 -7.33
N GLU A 182 -1.03 15.72 -7.28
CA GLU A 182 -0.32 16.83 -7.93
C GLU A 182 0.08 16.52 -9.38
N ILE A 183 0.61 15.32 -9.63
CA ILE A 183 1.26 15.00 -10.92
C ILE A 183 0.67 13.80 -11.66
N GLY A 184 -0.25 13.07 -11.02
CA GLY A 184 -0.85 11.85 -11.54
C GLY A 184 -1.56 12.07 -12.86
N THR A 185 -1.37 11.15 -13.80
CA THR A 185 -2.04 11.23 -15.10
C THR A 185 -3.52 10.87 -14.92
N LYS A 186 -4.42 11.81 -15.25
CA LYS A 186 -5.88 11.68 -15.05
C LYS A 186 -6.60 10.92 -16.16
#